data_AF-A0A2E9Q7D1-F1
#
_entry.id   AF-A0A2E9Q7D1-F1
#
_cell.length_a   1.000
_cell.length_b   1.000
_cell.length_c   1.000
_cell.angle_alpha   90.00
_cell.angle_beta   90.00
_cell.angle_gamma   90.00
#
_symmetry.space_group_name_H-M   'P 1'
#
loop_
_entity.id
_entity.type
_entity.pdbx_description
1 polymer ?
#
loop_
_entity_poly.entity_id
_entity_poly.type
_entity_poly.pdbx_seq_one_letter_code
_entity_poly.pdbx_strand_id
1 'polypeptide(L)'
;MSLLEAIKRWNGIDRSYRDEFYRLVAVSLLVMAVVAGCSSADKVSGGEEFEGWRVEEEFDVFYIRRSGHASDKALEMENTAMLQSTCMESARLQAMDAIIRKMVGETVEAQSGMIDGQTTGLAVNSIRNGIIKGDVVQKECADRGEDNDWDTCECVFFVKGKGLRKKVELEVSKVTSGG
;
A
#
# COMPACT_ATOMS: atom_id res chain seq x y z
N MET A 1 -9.26 -53.71 2.79
CA MET A 1 -10.32 -53.46 3.80
C MET A 1 -11.34 -52.54 3.16
N SER A 2 -12.59 -52.97 2.98
CA SER A 2 -13.60 -52.23 2.23
C SER A 2 -14.08 -50.99 3.01
N LEU A 3 -14.33 -49.89 2.32
CA LEU A 3 -14.86 -48.63 2.87
C LEU A 3 -16.13 -48.85 3.71
N LEU A 4 -16.95 -49.84 3.33
CA LEU A 4 -18.15 -50.24 4.04
C LEU A 4 -17.88 -50.87 5.41
N GLU A 5 -16.77 -51.61 5.56
CA GLU A 5 -16.40 -52.19 6.85
C GLU A 5 -15.84 -51.15 7.82
N ALA A 6 -15.12 -50.15 7.30
CA ALA A 6 -14.66 -49.02 8.09
C ALA A 6 -15.84 -48.22 8.66
N ILE A 7 -16.87 -47.93 7.83
CA ILE A 7 -18.06 -47.17 8.25
C ILE A 7 -18.87 -47.91 9.34
N LYS A 8 -19.07 -49.23 9.18
CA LYS A 8 -19.78 -50.04 10.19
C LYS A 8 -19.03 -50.05 11.52
N ARG A 9 -17.70 -50.21 11.49
CA ARG A 9 -16.86 -50.20 12.70
C ARG A 9 -16.85 -48.84 13.39
N TRP A 10 -16.94 -47.76 12.63
CA TRP A 10 -16.98 -46.39 13.13
C TRP A 10 -18.34 -46.03 13.76
N ASN A 11 -19.44 -46.56 13.23
CA ASN A 11 -20.77 -46.38 13.81
C ASN A 11 -20.99 -47.15 15.13
N GLY A 12 -20.17 -48.17 15.40
CA GLY A 12 -20.18 -48.92 16.66
C GLY A 12 -19.38 -48.29 17.81
N ILE A 13 -18.67 -47.18 17.54
CA ILE A 13 -17.95 -46.41 18.57
C ILE A 13 -18.96 -45.58 19.37
N ASP A 14 -18.70 -45.46 20.68
CA ASP A 14 -19.52 -44.70 21.62
C ASP A 14 -19.81 -43.29 21.08
N ARG A 15 -21.06 -42.85 21.22
CA ARG A 15 -21.56 -41.58 20.66
C ARG A 15 -20.74 -40.39 21.17
N SER A 16 -20.22 -40.46 22.40
CA SER A 16 -19.37 -39.42 22.98
C SER A 16 -18.06 -39.20 22.20
N TYR A 17 -17.37 -40.28 21.79
CA TYR A 17 -16.10 -40.20 21.07
C TYR A 17 -16.30 -39.72 19.62
N ARG A 18 -17.43 -40.09 19.02
CA ARG A 18 -17.80 -39.65 17.67
C ARG A 18 -18.06 -38.14 17.62
N ASP A 19 -18.73 -37.59 18.62
CA ASP A 19 -19.01 -36.15 18.70
C ASP A 19 -17.72 -35.33 18.93
N GLU A 20 -16.78 -35.86 19.73
CA GLU A 20 -15.47 -35.23 19.95
C GLU A 20 -14.58 -35.28 18.70
N PHE A 21 -14.61 -36.39 17.95
CA PHE A 21 -13.92 -36.49 16.66
C PHE A 21 -14.49 -35.53 15.62
N TYR A 22 -15.83 -35.42 15.52
CA TYR A 22 -16.46 -34.45 14.62
C TYR A 22 -16.13 -33.00 14.99
N ARG A 23 -16.04 -32.69 16.28
CA ARG A 23 -15.56 -31.38 16.75
C ARG A 23 -14.13 -31.10 16.31
N LEU A 24 -13.21 -32.05 16.47
CA LEU A 24 -11.82 -31.89 16.06
C LEU A 24 -11.66 -31.73 14.54
N VAL A 25 -12.39 -32.51 13.75
CA VAL A 25 -12.38 -32.40 12.28
C VAL A 25 -13.03 -31.08 11.81
N ALA A 26 -14.13 -30.66 12.44
CA ALA A 26 -14.76 -29.39 12.12
C ALA A 26 -13.83 -28.20 12.43
N VAL A 27 -13.13 -28.22 13.57
CA VAL A 27 -12.14 -27.19 13.92
C VAL A 27 -10.97 -27.20 12.94
N SER A 28 -10.45 -28.36 12.53
CA SER A 28 -9.32 -28.41 11.59
C SER A 28 -9.70 -27.92 10.19
N LEU A 29 -10.90 -28.23 9.72
CA LEU A 29 -11.43 -27.70 8.45
C LEU A 29 -11.66 -26.19 8.51
N LEU A 30 -12.12 -25.67 9.65
CA LEU A 30 -12.34 -24.24 9.84
C LEU A 30 -11.00 -23.49 9.90
N VAL A 31 -9.97 -24.05 10.53
CA VAL A 31 -8.61 -23.51 10.51
C VAL A 31 -8.03 -23.50 9.09
N MET A 32 -8.18 -24.59 8.31
CA MET A 32 -7.69 -24.61 6.92
C MET A 32 -8.38 -23.60 6.00
N ALA A 33 -9.66 -23.30 6.23
CA ALA A 33 -10.38 -22.27 5.48
C ALA A 33 -9.84 -20.84 5.74
N VAL A 34 -9.28 -20.57 6.92
CA VAL A 34 -8.72 -19.25 7.26
C VAL A 34 -7.33 -19.04 6.61
N VAL A 35 -6.54 -20.10 6.43
CA VAL A 35 -5.17 -19.96 5.85
C VAL A 35 -5.19 -19.90 4.31
N ALA A 36 -6.24 -20.40 3.66
CA ALA A 36 -6.37 -20.37 2.19
C ALA A 36 -6.82 -19.00 1.61
N GLY A 37 -7.10 -18.00 2.47
CA GLY A 37 -7.54 -16.67 2.07
C GLY A 37 -6.45 -15.72 1.54
N CYS A 38 -5.17 -16.10 1.57
CA CYS A 38 -4.08 -15.27 1.06
C CYS A 38 -3.58 -15.78 -0.30
N SER A 39 -4.32 -15.52 -1.37
CA SER A 39 -3.72 -15.38 -2.70
C SER A 39 -4.63 -14.61 -3.64
N SER A 40 -4.03 -13.59 -4.27
CA SER A 40 -4.50 -12.86 -5.44
C SER A 40 -5.25 -11.55 -5.14
N ALA A 41 -4.55 -10.43 -5.33
CA ALA A 41 -5.17 -9.13 -5.58
C ALA A 41 -4.31 -8.32 -6.58
N ASP A 42 -4.27 -8.80 -7.82
CA ASP A 42 -4.01 -7.95 -8.99
C ASP A 42 -5.31 -7.18 -9.30
N LYS A 43 -5.39 -5.91 -8.89
CA LYS A 43 -6.06 -4.78 -9.59
C LYS A 43 -6.22 -3.57 -8.66
N VAL A 44 -6.08 -2.39 -9.26
CA VAL A 44 -6.38 -1.09 -8.63
C VAL A 44 -7.89 -0.97 -8.42
N SER A 45 -8.38 -1.60 -7.36
CA SER A 45 -9.50 -1.15 -6.55
C SER A 45 -9.37 -1.88 -5.22
N GLY A 46 -9.01 -1.13 -4.17
CA GLY A 46 -8.75 -1.67 -2.83
C GLY A 46 -7.29 -2.11 -2.61
N GLY A 47 -6.74 -1.79 -1.45
CA GLY A 47 -5.47 -2.31 -0.96
C GLY A 47 -4.46 -1.22 -0.58
N GLU A 48 -4.30 -1.01 0.74
CA GLU A 48 -3.15 -0.34 1.35
C GLU A 48 -1.80 -0.97 0.95
N GLU A 49 -1.84 -2.21 0.43
CA GLU A 49 -0.67 -3.03 0.07
C GLU A 49 0.18 -2.46 -1.08
N PHE A 50 -0.33 -1.48 -1.84
CA PHE A 50 0.42 -0.88 -2.95
C PHE A 50 1.49 0.12 -2.48
N GLU A 51 1.35 0.70 -1.28
CA GLU A 51 2.25 1.75 -0.82
C GLU A 51 3.54 1.21 -0.19
N GLY A 52 4.65 1.89 -0.45
CA GLY A 52 5.94 1.60 0.20
C GLY A 52 7.05 1.22 -0.78
N TRP A 53 8.19 0.83 -0.20
CA TRP A 53 9.39 0.46 -0.95
C TRP A 53 9.23 -0.87 -1.70
N ARG A 54 9.81 -0.91 -2.90
CA ARG A 54 10.03 -2.08 -3.73
C ARG A 54 11.42 -2.00 -4.32
N VAL A 55 12.03 -3.15 -4.56
CA VAL A 55 13.28 -3.24 -5.33
C VAL A 55 12.91 -3.78 -6.69
N GLU A 56 13.12 -2.97 -7.72
CA GLU A 56 12.92 -3.37 -9.11
C GLU A 56 14.28 -3.37 -9.80
N GLU A 57 14.75 -4.57 -10.17
CA GLU A 57 16.09 -4.79 -10.70
C GLU A 57 17.19 -4.26 -9.74
N GLU A 58 17.83 -3.15 -10.09
CA GLU A 58 18.86 -2.47 -9.30
C GLU A 58 18.40 -1.11 -8.71
N PHE A 59 17.11 -0.79 -8.83
CA PHE A 59 16.55 0.47 -8.41
C PHE A 59 15.65 0.30 -7.19
N ASP A 60 15.79 1.22 -6.23
CA ASP A 60 14.81 1.38 -5.17
C ASP A 60 13.65 2.20 -5.73
N VAL A 61 12.45 1.67 -5.64
CA VAL A 61 11.21 2.31 -6.09
C VAL A 61 10.28 2.45 -4.91
N PHE A 62 9.77 3.65 -4.68
CA PHE A 62 8.74 3.89 -3.67
C PHE A 62 7.43 4.20 -4.35
N TYR A 63 6.41 3.40 -4.06
CA TYR A 63 5.09 3.52 -4.63
C TYR A 63 4.11 4.18 -3.66
N ILE A 64 3.17 4.96 -4.21
CA ILE A 64 2.08 5.55 -3.43
C ILE A 64 0.82 5.64 -4.29
N ARG A 65 -0.35 5.62 -3.66
CA ARG A 65 -1.63 5.83 -4.33
C ARG A 65 -2.30 7.08 -3.77
N ARG A 66 -2.72 8.02 -4.62
CA ARG A 66 -3.38 9.24 -4.17
C ARG A 66 -4.58 9.57 -5.02
N SER A 67 -5.61 10.07 -4.35
CA SER A 67 -6.79 10.62 -5.02
C SER A 67 -6.58 12.09 -5.36
N GLY A 68 -7.16 12.52 -6.47
CA GLY A 68 -7.26 13.92 -6.86
C GLY A 68 -8.71 14.35 -6.94
N HIS A 69 -8.92 15.66 -6.94
CA HIS A 69 -10.19 16.27 -7.33
C HIS A 69 -9.93 17.24 -8.47
N ALA A 70 -10.81 17.26 -9.47
CA ALA A 70 -10.76 18.24 -10.52
C ALA A 70 -10.97 19.66 -9.97
N SER A 71 -10.47 20.67 -10.68
CA SER A 71 -10.67 22.06 -10.25
C SER A 71 -12.13 22.49 -10.46
N ASP A 72 -12.63 23.39 -9.61
CA ASP A 72 -13.99 23.97 -9.72
C ASP A 72 -14.28 24.52 -11.14
N LYS A 73 -13.29 25.19 -11.74
CA LYS A 73 -13.38 25.69 -13.12
C LYS A 73 -13.60 24.59 -14.16
N ALA A 74 -12.98 23.42 -13.97
CA ALA A 74 -13.13 22.29 -14.88
C ALA A 74 -14.52 21.65 -14.74
N LEU A 75 -15.05 21.59 -13.51
CA LEU A 75 -16.42 21.15 -13.21
C LEU A 75 -17.45 22.07 -13.86
N GLU A 76 -17.31 23.39 -13.69
CA GLU A 76 -18.22 24.38 -14.28
C GLU A 76 -18.24 24.36 -15.81
N MET A 77 -17.11 24.03 -16.43
CA MET A 77 -16.97 23.99 -17.89
C MET A 77 -17.32 22.64 -18.51
N GLU A 78 -17.56 21.61 -17.69
CA GLU A 78 -17.82 20.21 -18.10
C GLU A 78 -16.81 19.69 -19.16
N ASN A 79 -15.58 20.21 -19.12
CA ASN A 79 -14.56 19.88 -20.10
C ASN A 79 -13.78 18.66 -19.63
N THR A 80 -14.05 17.51 -20.24
CA THR A 80 -13.45 16.22 -19.86
C THR A 80 -11.93 16.22 -19.83
N ALA A 81 -11.27 16.91 -20.77
CA ALA A 81 -9.81 17.02 -20.78
C ALA A 81 -9.29 17.88 -19.62
N MET A 82 -10.01 18.95 -19.24
CA MET A 82 -9.68 19.76 -18.08
C MET A 82 -9.94 19.03 -16.76
N LEU A 83 -11.04 18.28 -16.67
CA LEU A 83 -11.35 17.46 -15.50
C LEU A 83 -10.24 16.44 -15.27
N GLN A 84 -9.90 15.67 -16.30
CA GLN A 84 -8.84 14.67 -16.23
C GLN A 84 -7.48 15.27 -15.83
N SER A 85 -7.04 16.32 -16.52
CA SER A 85 -5.73 16.92 -16.27
C SER A 85 -5.62 17.56 -14.89
N THR A 86 -6.66 18.29 -14.45
CA THR A 86 -6.64 18.95 -13.14
C THR A 86 -6.77 17.95 -11.98
N CYS A 87 -7.55 16.87 -12.17
CA CYS A 87 -7.61 15.81 -11.19
C CYS A 87 -6.27 15.09 -11.03
N MET A 88 -5.65 14.67 -12.15
CA MET A 88 -4.34 14.02 -12.13
C MET A 88 -3.28 14.92 -11.49
N GLU A 89 -3.28 16.21 -11.79
CA GLU A 89 -2.35 17.16 -11.19
C GLU A 89 -2.59 17.31 -9.68
N SER A 90 -3.84 17.40 -9.24
CA SER A 90 -4.17 17.40 -7.82
C SER A 90 -3.64 16.14 -7.11
N ALA A 91 -3.85 14.95 -7.71
CA ALA A 91 -3.36 13.69 -7.17
C ALA A 91 -1.82 13.66 -7.09
N ARG A 92 -1.15 14.19 -8.12
CA ARG A 92 0.31 14.30 -8.20
C ARG A 92 0.86 15.17 -7.08
N LEU A 93 0.28 16.34 -6.85
CA LEU A 93 0.72 17.27 -5.80
C LEU A 93 0.61 16.63 -4.40
N GLN A 94 -0.49 15.90 -4.14
CA GLN A 94 -0.65 15.15 -2.91
C GLN A 94 0.38 14.03 -2.77
N ALA A 95 0.69 13.32 -3.87
CA ALA A 95 1.70 12.27 -3.88
C ALA A 95 3.10 12.80 -3.58
N MET A 96 3.47 13.97 -4.13
CA MET A 96 4.78 14.59 -3.89
C MET A 96 5.05 14.85 -2.40
N ASP A 97 4.07 15.42 -1.68
CA ASP A 97 4.22 15.68 -0.25
C ASP A 97 4.23 14.37 0.57
N ALA A 98 3.30 13.46 0.25
CA ALA A 98 3.12 12.25 1.01
C ALA A 98 4.28 11.26 0.86
N ILE A 99 4.87 11.12 -0.33
CA ILE A 99 6.04 10.24 -0.57
C ILE A 99 7.18 10.65 0.38
N ILE A 100 7.52 11.93 0.41
CA ILE A 100 8.63 12.42 1.22
C ILE A 100 8.37 12.17 2.70
N ARG A 101 7.17 12.50 3.19
CA ARG A 101 6.80 12.29 4.59
C ARG A 101 6.84 10.82 4.99
N LYS A 102 6.36 9.91 4.13
CA LYS A 102 6.37 8.47 4.40
C LYS A 102 7.78 7.90 4.38
N MET A 103 8.59 8.23 3.38
CA MET A 103 9.99 7.78 3.32
C MET A 103 10.79 8.22 4.56
N VAL A 104 10.59 9.46 5.01
CA VAL A 104 11.19 9.97 6.25
C VAL A 104 10.60 9.26 7.48
N GLY A 105 9.28 9.15 7.57
CA GLY A 105 8.58 8.50 8.68
C GLY A 105 9.04 7.06 8.90
N GLU A 106 9.05 6.25 7.83
CA GLU A 106 9.56 4.87 7.87
C GLU A 106 11.02 4.78 8.31
N THR A 107 11.86 5.74 7.88
CA THR A 107 13.26 5.83 8.32
C THR A 107 13.36 6.17 9.79
N VAL A 108 12.56 7.14 10.26
CA VAL A 108 12.54 7.58 11.66
C VAL A 108 12.02 6.46 12.57
N GLU A 109 10.97 5.75 12.16
CA GLU A 109 10.44 4.59 12.87
C GLU A 109 11.47 3.45 12.96
N ALA A 110 12.20 3.19 11.87
CA ALA A 110 13.32 2.24 11.90
C ALA A 110 14.48 2.70 12.81
N GLN A 111 14.59 4.00 13.06
CA GLN A 111 15.59 4.64 13.92
C GLN A 111 15.04 5.04 15.31
N SER A 112 13.85 4.58 15.70
CA SER A 112 13.01 5.08 16.81
C SER A 112 13.59 4.99 18.24
N GLY A 113 14.89 4.74 18.39
CA GLY A 113 15.63 5.02 19.62
C GLY A 113 16.26 6.42 19.70
N MET A 114 16.19 7.27 18.66
CA MET A 114 17.07 8.45 18.54
C MET A 114 16.42 9.79 18.11
N ILE A 115 15.12 9.89 17.80
CA ILE A 115 14.60 11.02 16.98
C ILE A 115 13.36 11.70 17.58
N ASP A 116 13.42 13.05 17.69
CA ASP A 116 12.32 13.95 18.08
C ASP A 116 11.58 14.53 16.84
N GLY A 117 10.28 14.82 16.96
CA GLY A 117 9.41 15.24 15.85
C GLY A 117 9.84 16.55 15.14
N GLN A 118 10.63 17.41 15.79
CA GLN A 118 11.23 18.59 15.15
C GLN A 118 12.23 18.22 14.07
N THR A 119 13.03 17.16 14.29
CA THR A 119 14.06 16.71 13.35
C THR A 119 13.45 16.05 12.10
N THR A 120 12.27 15.44 12.24
CA THR A 120 11.49 14.91 11.12
C THR A 120 11.12 16.00 10.11
N GLY A 121 10.68 17.18 10.59
CA GLY A 121 10.32 18.31 9.72
C GLY A 121 11.50 18.87 8.92
N LEU A 122 12.69 18.95 9.53
CA LEU A 122 13.92 19.34 8.86
C LEU A 122 14.35 18.33 7.80
N ALA A 123 14.24 17.03 8.10
CA ALA A 123 14.59 15.97 7.17
C ALA A 123 13.67 15.95 5.93
N VAL A 124 12.37 16.18 6.11
CA VAL A 124 11.40 16.35 5.01
C VAL A 124 11.82 17.48 4.08
N ASN A 125 12.20 18.64 4.62
CA ASN A 125 12.65 19.79 3.82
C ASN A 125 13.97 19.51 3.10
N SER A 126 14.92 18.85 3.76
CA SER A 126 16.21 18.47 3.14
C SER A 126 16.00 17.52 1.95
N ILE A 127 15.21 16.45 2.13
CA ILE A 127 14.96 15.46 1.07
C ILE A 127 14.19 16.07 -0.10
N ARG A 128 13.21 16.93 0.18
CA ARG A 128 12.45 17.65 -0.86
C ARG A 128 13.37 18.48 -1.77
N ASN A 129 14.35 19.15 -1.19
CA ASN A 129 15.23 20.06 -1.93
C ASN A 129 16.47 19.36 -2.52
N GLY A 130 16.89 18.24 -1.92
CA GLY A 130 18.15 17.55 -2.23
C GLY A 130 17.99 16.28 -3.06
N ILE A 131 17.16 15.33 -2.61
CA ILE A 131 17.08 13.97 -3.15
C ILE A 131 15.95 13.82 -4.17
N ILE A 132 14.76 14.32 -3.86
CA ILE A 132 13.56 14.13 -4.68
C ILE A 132 13.17 15.46 -5.29
N LYS A 133 13.87 15.84 -6.37
CA LYS A 133 13.59 17.09 -7.10
C LYS A 133 12.42 16.89 -8.07
N GLY A 134 11.21 16.74 -7.56
CA GLY A 134 10.01 16.71 -8.41
C GLY A 134 9.84 15.46 -9.30
N ASP A 135 10.74 14.47 -9.21
CA ASP A 135 10.78 13.24 -10.01
C ASP A 135 9.69 12.20 -9.65
N VAL A 136 8.53 12.65 -9.18
CA VAL A 136 7.38 11.77 -8.99
C VAL A 136 6.80 11.44 -10.35
N VAL A 137 6.77 10.15 -10.69
CA VAL A 137 6.27 9.64 -11.97
C VAL A 137 4.90 9.02 -11.76
N GLN A 138 3.95 9.36 -12.62
CA GLN A 138 2.64 8.69 -12.65
C GLN A 138 2.78 7.35 -13.38
N LYS A 139 2.29 6.28 -12.76
CA LYS A 139 2.25 4.93 -13.37
C LYS A 139 0.92 4.69 -14.07
N GLU A 140 -0.16 4.84 -13.34
CA GLU A 140 -1.53 4.59 -13.79
C GLU A 140 -2.47 5.57 -13.08
N CYS A 141 -3.58 5.91 -13.73
CA CYS A 141 -4.63 6.69 -13.11
C CYS A 141 -5.98 6.33 -13.72
N ALA A 142 -7.01 6.30 -12.89
CA ALA A 142 -8.38 6.06 -13.30
C ALA A 142 -9.30 7.09 -12.63
N ASP A 143 -10.41 7.38 -13.27
CA ASP A 143 -11.55 8.04 -12.64
C ASP A 143 -12.10 7.17 -11.48
N ARG A 144 -12.78 7.82 -10.55
CA ARG A 144 -13.42 7.17 -9.40
C ARG A 144 -14.92 7.47 -9.29
N GLY A 145 -15.47 8.21 -10.26
CA GLY A 145 -16.89 8.53 -10.37
C GLY A 145 -17.74 7.35 -10.84
N GLU A 146 -19.03 7.38 -10.51
CA GLU A 146 -19.99 6.36 -10.98
C GLU A 146 -20.23 6.44 -12.50
N ASP A 147 -20.01 7.62 -13.11
CA ASP A 147 -20.30 7.89 -14.53
C ASP A 147 -19.05 8.05 -15.42
N ASN A 148 -17.87 7.57 -14.98
CA ASN A 148 -16.57 7.90 -15.58
C ASN A 148 -16.30 9.42 -15.62
N ASP A 149 -16.83 10.15 -14.64
CA ASP A 149 -16.49 11.54 -14.42
C ASP A 149 -15.08 11.64 -13.81
N TRP A 150 -14.25 12.50 -14.39
CA TRP A 150 -12.92 12.79 -13.86
C TRP A 150 -12.97 13.80 -12.70
N ASP A 151 -14.14 13.99 -12.09
CA ASP A 151 -14.36 14.86 -10.95
C ASP A 151 -13.48 14.38 -9.79
N THR A 152 -13.41 13.06 -9.63
CA THR A 152 -12.44 12.40 -8.75
C THR A 152 -11.68 11.34 -9.50
N CYS A 153 -10.41 11.18 -9.14
CA CYS A 153 -9.53 10.20 -9.74
C CYS A 153 -8.65 9.57 -8.68
N GLU A 154 -8.18 8.37 -8.95
CA GLU A 154 -7.18 7.67 -8.16
C GLU A 154 -5.99 7.35 -9.04
N CYS A 155 -4.84 7.92 -8.69
CA CYS A 155 -3.61 7.75 -9.43
C CYS A 155 -2.56 7.04 -8.56
N VAL A 156 -1.75 6.23 -9.22
CA VAL A 156 -0.55 5.62 -8.65
C VAL A 156 0.67 6.39 -9.12
N PHE A 157 1.53 6.73 -8.17
CA PHE A 157 2.79 7.39 -8.42
C PHE A 157 3.96 6.61 -7.83
N PHE A 158 5.14 6.88 -8.36
CA PHE A 158 6.37 6.37 -7.79
C PHE A 158 7.55 7.32 -7.95
N VAL A 159 8.55 7.13 -7.10
CA VAL A 159 9.90 7.68 -7.29
C VAL A 159 10.85 6.50 -7.38
N LYS A 160 11.72 6.50 -8.40
CA LYS A 160 12.74 5.48 -8.59
C LYS A 160 14.13 6.07 -8.55
N GLY A 161 15.07 5.35 -7.97
CA GLY A 161 16.47 5.76 -8.00
C GLY A 161 17.41 4.69 -7.46
N LYS A 162 18.62 4.63 -8.01
CA LYS A 162 19.64 3.69 -7.54
C LYS A 162 20.10 4.09 -6.14
N GLY A 163 19.91 3.19 -5.18
CA GLY A 163 20.20 3.43 -3.76
C GLY A 163 19.38 4.56 -3.14
N LEU A 164 18.18 4.86 -3.67
CA LEU A 164 17.33 5.94 -3.19
C LEU A 164 17.00 5.78 -1.71
N ARG A 165 16.65 4.56 -1.28
CA ARG A 165 16.29 4.29 0.12
C ARG A 165 17.44 4.63 1.07
N LYS A 166 18.64 4.15 0.73
CA LYS A 166 19.85 4.46 1.50
C LYS A 166 20.20 5.95 1.49
N LYS A 167 19.97 6.66 0.38
CA LYS A 167 20.19 8.11 0.33
C LYS A 167 19.24 8.86 1.28
N VAL A 168 17.96 8.48 1.31
CA VAL A 168 16.97 9.01 2.25
C VAL A 168 17.44 8.75 3.68
N GLU A 169 17.81 7.51 4.01
CA GLU A 169 18.31 7.14 5.34
C GLU A 169 19.52 7.98 5.77
N LEU A 170 20.48 8.20 4.86
CA LEU A 170 21.66 9.02 5.13
C LEU A 170 21.30 10.49 5.35
N GLU A 171 20.40 11.07 4.57
CA GLU A 171 20.00 12.47 4.76
C GLU A 171 19.20 12.67 6.05
N VAL A 172 18.30 11.75 6.39
CA VAL A 172 17.61 11.77 7.70
C VAL A 172 18.65 11.71 8.83
N SER A 173 19.62 10.80 8.73
CA SER A 173 20.67 10.62 9.74
C SER A 173 21.58 11.85 9.89
N LYS A 174 21.91 12.55 8.80
CA LYS A 174 22.67 13.81 8.85
C LYS A 174 21.90 14.89 9.61
N VAL A 175 20.60 15.00 9.36
CA VAL A 175 19.75 16.01 10.01
C VAL A 175 19.58 15.71 11.50
N THR A 176 19.52 14.43 11.89
CA THR A 176 19.31 14.03 13.29
C THR A 176 20.59 14.05 14.14
N SER A 177 21.77 13.90 13.52
CA SER A 177 23.06 13.90 14.23
C SER A 177 23.64 15.29 14.50
N GLY A 178 22.95 16.36 14.09
CA GLY A 178 23.44 17.73 14.21
C GLY A 178 24.44 18.06 13.11
N GLY A 179 23.93 18.55 11.98
CA GLY A 179 24.74 19.24 10.97
C GLY A 179 25.26 20.58 11.47
#